data_AF-A0AAD9UUQ5-F1
#
_entry.id   AF-A0AAD9UUQ5-F1
#
_cell.length_a   1.000
_cell.length_b   1.000
_cell.length_c   1.000
_cell.angle_alpha   90.00
_cell.angle_beta   90.00
_cell.angle_gamma   90.00
#
_symmetry.space_group_name_H-M   'P 1'
#
loop_
_entity.id
_entity.type
_entity.pdbx_description
1 polymer ?
#
loop_
_entity_poly.entity_id
_entity_poly.type
_entity_poly.pdbx_seq_one_letter_code
_entity_poly.pdbx_strand_id
1 'polypeptide(L)'
;MFLSQNTHQEAILDKVALAIPAFHCYGHKVSCQVNYSGRRLQGFGMSDGEVMERLWSYLRPTGKITKEMTPAHRVDTLTDFLIHYARKSISALGNKVEVSTIEECSNKEKNAVTKTSCTGKLGMLYGDIVVQLA
;
A
#
# COMPACT_ATOMS: atom_id res chain seq x y z
N MET A 1 9.90 -40.43 3.17
CA MET A 1 8.79 -39.80 2.42
C MET A 1 7.95 -39.03 3.43
N PHE A 2 8.29 -37.77 3.69
CA PHE A 2 7.53 -36.91 4.60
C PHE A 2 7.47 -35.53 3.96
N LEU A 3 6.38 -35.24 3.25
CA LEU A 3 6.00 -33.88 2.91
C LEU A 3 4.86 -33.52 3.87
N SER A 4 5.22 -32.88 4.98
CA SER A 4 4.27 -32.17 5.83
C SER A 4 3.69 -31.04 5.00
N GLN A 5 2.45 -31.21 4.56
CA GLN A 5 1.75 -30.24 3.75
C GLN A 5 1.49 -28.98 4.58
N ASN A 6 2.17 -27.88 4.24
CA ASN A 6 1.79 -26.54 4.67
C ASN A 6 0.56 -26.08 3.87
N THR A 7 -0.54 -26.83 3.97
CA THR A 7 -1.80 -26.64 3.23
C THR A 7 -2.34 -25.21 3.35
N HIS A 8 -2.10 -24.57 4.49
CA HIS A 8 -2.51 -23.19 4.74
C HIS A 8 -1.69 -22.15 3.96
N GLN A 9 -0.39 -22.37 3.74
CA GLN A 9 0.43 -21.45 2.95
C GLN A 9 0.11 -21.57 1.45
N GLU A 10 -0.07 -22.78 0.94
CA GLU A 10 -0.45 -22.97 -0.46
C GLU A 10 -1.81 -22.35 -0.77
N ALA A 11 -2.78 -22.52 0.14
CA ALA A 11 -4.10 -21.89 0.00
C ALA A 11 -4.06 -20.34 0.03
N ILE A 12 -3.03 -19.73 0.63
CA ILE A 12 -2.83 -18.27 0.61
C ILE A 12 -2.22 -17.85 -0.73
N LEU A 13 -1.20 -18.59 -1.20
CA LEU A 13 -0.51 -18.27 -2.46
C LEU A 13 -1.46 -18.37 -3.67
N ASP A 14 -2.43 -19.27 -3.64
CA ASP A 14 -3.46 -19.40 -4.68
C ASP A 14 -4.35 -18.17 -4.84
N LYS A 15 -4.37 -17.25 -3.87
CA LYS A 15 -5.15 -16.00 -3.93
C LYS A 15 -4.30 -14.73 -4.05
N VAL A 16 -3.00 -14.86 -4.32
CA VAL A 16 -2.10 -13.71 -4.47
C VAL A 16 -1.63 -13.61 -5.92
N ALA A 17 -1.88 -12.46 -6.54
CA ALA A 17 -1.30 -12.11 -7.82
C ALA A 17 0.00 -11.33 -7.61
N LEU A 18 1.08 -11.77 -8.26
CA LEU A 18 2.37 -11.10 -8.20
C LEU A 18 2.47 -10.04 -9.29
N ALA A 19 3.04 -8.88 -8.94
CA ALA A 19 3.25 -7.76 -9.85
C ALA A 19 4.68 -7.23 -9.73
N ILE A 20 5.29 -6.85 -10.85
CA ILE A 20 6.54 -6.08 -10.87
C ILE A 20 6.19 -4.60 -11.02
N PRO A 21 6.78 -3.70 -10.21
CA PRO A 21 6.57 -2.25 -10.36
C PRO A 21 6.84 -1.79 -11.78
N ALA A 22 5.99 -0.89 -12.30
CA ALA A 22 5.98 -0.53 -13.73
C ALA A 22 7.35 -0.13 -14.28
N PHE A 23 8.12 0.68 -13.53
CA PHE A 23 9.47 1.11 -13.93
C PHE A 23 10.52 0.02 -13.73
N HIS A 24 10.39 -0.83 -12.71
CA HIS A 24 11.32 -1.93 -12.46
C HIS A 24 11.13 -3.10 -13.44
N CYS A 25 9.93 -3.25 -13.98
CA CYS A 25 9.57 -4.30 -14.92
C CYS A 25 10.48 -4.34 -16.15
N TYR A 26 10.91 -3.18 -16.66
CA TYR A 26 11.78 -3.08 -17.83
C TYR A 26 13.19 -3.63 -17.61
N GLY A 27 13.65 -3.75 -16.35
CA GLY A 27 14.93 -4.37 -16.01
C GLY A 27 14.94 -5.89 -16.09
N HIS A 28 13.77 -6.52 -16.24
CA HIS A 28 13.64 -7.97 -16.32
C HIS A 28 13.53 -8.49 -17.76
N LYS A 29 13.79 -9.79 -17.94
CA LYS A 29 13.58 -10.49 -19.21
C LYS A 29 12.13 -10.36 -19.71
N VAL A 30 11.94 -10.45 -21.03
CA VAL A 30 10.65 -10.27 -21.70
C VAL A 30 9.54 -11.14 -21.11
N SER A 31 9.84 -12.39 -20.73
CA SER A 31 8.82 -13.27 -20.11
C SER A 31 8.31 -12.75 -18.77
N CYS A 32 9.18 -12.14 -17.95
CA CYS A 32 8.76 -11.48 -16.71
C CYS A 32 7.99 -10.21 -16.98
N GLN A 33 8.36 -9.44 -18.02
CA GLN A 33 7.56 -8.29 -18.43
C GLN A 33 6.16 -8.71 -18.87
N VAL A 34 6.07 -9.89 -19.49
CA VAL A 34 4.81 -10.46 -19.98
C VAL A 34 3.90 -10.92 -18.84
N ASN A 35 4.42 -11.72 -17.94
CA ASN A 35 3.61 -12.33 -16.89
C ASN A 35 3.42 -11.40 -15.68
N TYR A 36 4.45 -10.59 -15.41
CA TYR A 36 4.69 -9.70 -14.26
C TYR A 36 4.04 -8.31 -14.28
N SER A 37 3.58 -7.85 -15.44
CA SER A 37 3.27 -6.43 -15.58
C SER A 37 1.99 -6.07 -14.82
N GLY A 38 2.08 -5.11 -13.90
CA GLY A 38 0.91 -4.54 -13.23
C GLY A 38 -0.15 -4.02 -14.20
N ARG A 39 0.23 -3.61 -15.43
CA ARG A 39 -0.71 -3.18 -16.48
C ARG A 39 -1.64 -4.29 -16.98
N ARG A 40 -1.30 -5.56 -16.71
CA ARG A 40 -2.06 -6.74 -17.12
C ARG A 40 -2.78 -7.42 -15.96
N LEU A 41 -2.64 -6.90 -14.74
CA LEU A 41 -3.35 -7.40 -13.59
C LEU A 41 -4.73 -6.74 -13.51
N GLN A 42 -5.76 -7.56 -13.34
CA GLN A 42 -7.12 -7.09 -13.14
C GLN A 42 -7.20 -6.31 -11.82
N GLY A 43 -7.91 -5.18 -11.83
CA GLY A 43 -8.06 -4.32 -10.66
C GLY A 43 -6.81 -3.49 -10.32
N PHE A 44 -5.70 -3.65 -11.05
CA PHE A 44 -4.51 -2.84 -10.81
C PHE A 44 -4.72 -1.41 -11.35
N GLY A 45 -4.65 -0.43 -10.46
CA GLY A 45 -4.77 0.98 -10.80
C GLY A 45 -3.63 1.44 -11.71
N MET A 46 -3.97 2.07 -12.84
CA MET A 46 -2.98 2.64 -13.74
C MET A 46 -2.60 4.03 -13.24
N SER A 47 -1.41 4.17 -12.67
CA SER A 47 -0.81 5.48 -12.41
C SER A 47 0.03 5.93 -13.60
N ASP A 48 0.03 7.23 -13.90
CA ASP A 48 0.94 7.87 -14.84
C ASP A 48 2.41 7.84 -14.37
N GLY A 49 2.66 7.49 -13.11
CA GLY A 49 4.00 7.45 -12.52
C GLY A 49 4.45 8.80 -11.94
N GLU A 50 3.68 9.87 -12.16
CA GLU A 50 4.03 11.26 -11.81
C GLU A 50 3.69 11.62 -10.34
N VAL A 51 3.38 10.62 -9.51
CA VAL A 51 2.93 10.83 -8.14
C VAL A 51 4.02 11.47 -7.29
N MET A 52 5.28 11.05 -7.51
CA MET A 52 6.43 11.58 -6.78
C MET A 52 6.73 13.03 -7.18
N GLU A 53 6.64 13.35 -8.46
CA GLU A 53 6.85 14.68 -9.02
C GLU A 53 5.81 15.67 -8.47
N ARG A 54 4.54 15.26 -8.39
CA ARG A 54 3.47 16.07 -7.76
C ARG A 54 3.70 16.27 -6.27
N LEU A 55 4.15 15.23 -5.57
CA LEU A 55 4.48 15.33 -4.15
C LEU A 55 5.64 16.30 -3.90
N TRP A 56 6.71 16.21 -4.69
CA TRP A 56 7.85 17.12 -4.58
C TRP A 56 7.47 18.56 -4.92
N SER A 57 6.64 18.77 -5.93
CA SER A 57 6.10 20.09 -6.26
C SER A 57 5.30 20.67 -5.08
N TYR A 58 4.47 19.86 -4.44
CA TYR A 58 3.71 20.24 -3.24
C TYR A 58 4.61 20.57 -2.04
N LEU A 59 5.68 19.80 -1.81
CA LEU A 59 6.60 20.01 -0.69
C LEU A 59 7.60 21.15 -0.92
N ARG A 60 7.84 21.57 -2.16
CA ARG A 60 8.85 22.59 -2.49
C ARG A 60 8.77 23.88 -1.64
N PRO A 61 7.59 24.43 -1.30
CA PRO A 61 7.50 25.62 -0.45
C PRO A 61 7.85 25.34 1.03
N THR A 62 7.72 24.11 1.51
CA THR A 62 7.91 23.77 2.94
C THR A 62 9.34 23.99 3.40
N GLY A 63 10.31 23.83 2.50
CA GLY A 63 11.72 24.08 2.80
C GLY A 63 12.00 25.52 3.24
N LYS A 64 11.25 26.51 2.73
CA LYS A 64 11.43 27.92 3.09
C LYS A 64 10.86 28.26 4.47
N ILE A 65 9.72 27.68 4.82
CA ILE A 65 9.03 27.95 6.10
C ILE A 65 9.61 27.14 7.27
N THR A 66 10.26 26.00 6.98
CA THR A 66 10.87 25.12 7.99
C THR A 66 12.37 25.37 8.18
N LYS A 67 12.94 26.41 7.55
CA LYS A 67 14.39 26.65 7.55
C LYS A 67 14.97 27.01 8.91
N GLU A 68 14.20 27.72 9.74
CA GLU A 68 14.61 28.16 11.09
C GLU A 68 14.08 27.24 12.20
N MET A 69 13.38 26.15 11.83
CA MET A 69 12.84 25.21 12.81
C MET A 69 13.96 24.32 13.36
N THR A 70 13.81 23.87 14.61
CA THR A 70 14.64 22.78 15.13
C THR A 70 14.44 21.52 14.29
N PRO A 71 15.44 20.61 14.23
CA PRO A 71 15.30 19.38 13.45
C PRO A 71 14.06 18.56 13.80
N ALA A 72 13.71 18.48 15.10
CA ALA A 72 12.51 17.78 15.57
C ALA A 72 11.23 18.44 15.04
N HIS A 73 11.05 19.75 15.27
CA HIS A 73 9.86 20.46 14.79
C HIS A 73 9.74 20.46 13.27
N ARG A 74 10.87 20.45 12.55
CA ARG A 74 10.88 20.33 11.09
C ARG A 74 10.32 18.98 10.63
N VAL A 75 10.70 17.88 11.28
CA VAL A 75 10.17 16.54 10.96
C VAL A 75 8.67 16.47 11.22
N ASP A 76 8.21 16.98 12.37
CA ASP A 76 6.78 16.99 12.71
C ASP A 76 5.98 17.81 11.69
N THR A 77 6.47 19.01 11.35
CA THR A 77 5.83 19.88 10.37
C THR A 77 5.76 19.21 8.99
N LEU A 78 6.85 18.59 8.53
CA LEU A 78 6.86 17.87 7.24
C LEU A 78 5.91 16.67 7.25
N THR A 79 5.81 15.96 8.37
CA THR A 79 4.84 14.88 8.57
C THR A 79 3.40 15.39 8.42
N ASP A 80 3.08 16.53 9.01
CA ASP A 80 1.74 17.14 8.87
C ASP A 80 1.41 17.51 7.42
N PHE A 81 2.38 18.07 6.68
CA PHE A 81 2.22 18.33 5.24
C PHE A 81 1.94 17.04 4.45
N LEU A 82 2.67 15.96 4.74
CA LEU A 82 2.48 14.66 4.08
C LEU A 82 1.12 14.04 4.40
N ILE A 83 0.69 14.07 5.66
CA ILE A 83 -0.63 13.56 6.08
C ILE A 83 -1.74 14.37 5.41
N HIS A 84 -1.61 15.69 5.37
CA HIS A 84 -2.57 16.55 4.68
C HIS A 84 -2.64 16.24 3.19
N TYR A 85 -1.49 16.10 2.52
CA TYR A 85 -1.43 15.73 1.11
C TYR A 85 -2.10 14.38 0.85
N ALA A 86 -1.80 13.36 1.66
CA ALA A 86 -2.41 12.04 1.53
C ALA A 86 -3.94 12.09 1.66
N ARG A 87 -4.46 12.81 2.67
CA ARG A 87 -5.91 13.02 2.84
C ARG A 87 -6.52 13.71 1.63
N LYS A 88 -5.88 14.78 1.14
CA LYS A 88 -6.33 15.51 -0.05
C LYS A 88 -6.33 14.62 -1.29
N SER A 89 -5.30 13.80 -1.49
CA SER A 89 -5.21 12.84 -2.59
C SER A 89 -6.33 11.80 -2.52
N ILE A 90 -6.62 11.25 -1.34
CA ILE A 90 -7.72 10.30 -1.13
C ILE A 90 -9.08 10.97 -1.44
N SER A 91 -9.32 12.17 -0.92
CA SER A 91 -10.55 12.92 -1.21
C SER A 91 -10.74 13.22 -2.70
N ALA A 92 -9.65 13.42 -3.45
CA ALA A 92 -9.70 13.71 -4.88
C ALA A 92 -10.02 12.48 -5.75
N LEU A 93 -9.85 11.25 -5.25
CA LEU A 93 -10.16 10.01 -5.99
C LEU A 93 -11.67 9.78 -6.18
N GLY A 94 -12.52 10.50 -5.43
CA GLY A 94 -13.98 10.40 -5.48
C GLY A 94 -14.53 9.05 -4.98
N ASN A 95 -15.86 8.93 -4.88
CA ASN A 95 -16.55 7.72 -4.39
C ASN A 95 -16.48 6.51 -5.35
N LYS A 96 -15.61 6.53 -6.36
CA LYS A 96 -15.54 5.51 -7.42
C LYS A 96 -14.37 4.54 -7.27
N VAL A 97 -13.45 4.81 -6.36
CA VAL A 97 -12.47 3.83 -5.90
C VAL A 97 -13.01 3.31 -4.59
N GLU A 98 -13.34 2.02 -4.54
CA GLU A 98 -13.67 1.33 -3.29
C GLU A 98 -12.37 1.24 -2.49
N VAL A 99 -11.99 2.33 -1.81
CA VAL A 99 -10.79 2.41 -0.97
C VAL A 99 -11.10 1.67 0.33
N SER A 100 -10.99 0.35 0.29
CA SER A 100 -11.18 -0.54 1.43
C SER A 100 -10.01 -0.54 2.43
N THR A 101 -9.04 0.37 2.33
CA THR A 101 -7.69 0.06 2.85
C THR A 101 -7.10 0.91 3.98
N ILE A 102 -7.81 1.85 4.63
CA ILE A 102 -7.21 2.55 5.80
C ILE A 102 -8.13 2.62 7.02
N GLU A 103 -9.42 2.95 6.86
CA GLU A 103 -10.34 2.95 8.01
C GLU A 103 -10.60 1.55 8.56
N GLU A 104 -10.66 0.52 7.70
CA GLU A 104 -10.74 -0.86 8.18
C GLU A 104 -9.50 -1.29 8.96
N CYS A 105 -8.30 -0.83 8.58
CA CYS A 105 -7.06 -1.22 9.26
C CYS A 105 -6.95 -0.59 10.66
N SER A 106 -7.27 0.71 10.77
CA SER A 106 -7.25 1.42 12.06
C SER A 106 -8.38 0.97 13.01
N ASN A 107 -9.55 0.60 12.46
CA ASN A 107 -10.67 0.09 13.26
C ASN A 107 -10.49 -1.39 13.67
N LYS A 108 -9.71 -2.17 12.91
CA LYS A 108 -9.33 -3.56 13.27
C LYS A 108 -8.31 -3.59 14.41
N GLU A 109 -7.33 -2.68 14.46
CA GLU A 109 -6.38 -2.60 15.58
C GLU A 109 -7.05 -2.21 16.91
N LYS A 110 -7.98 -1.23 16.89
CA LYS A 110 -8.71 -0.82 18.11
C LYS A 110 -9.65 -1.90 18.67
N ASN A 111 -10.17 -2.79 17.81
CA ASN A 111 -11.01 -3.92 18.21
C ASN A 111 -10.23 -5.20 18.53
N ALA A 112 -8.96 -5.31 18.10
CA ALA A 112 -8.11 -6.46 18.40
C ALA A 112 -7.52 -6.39 19.82
N VAL A 113 -7.25 -5.18 20.34
CA VAL A 113 -6.68 -4.99 21.69
C VAL A 113 -7.69 -5.25 22.81
N THR A 114 -9.00 -5.17 22.55
CA THR A 114 -10.06 -5.36 23.55
C THR A 114 -10.64 -6.78 23.62
N LYS A 115 -10.14 -7.73 22.81
CA LYS A 115 -10.69 -9.11 22.73
C LYS A 115 -9.68 -10.22 23.01
N THR A 116 -8.67 -9.98 23.84
CA THR A 116 -7.86 -11.07 24.42
C THR A 116 -8.59 -11.74 25.57
N SER A 117 -9.57 -12.56 25.23
CA SER A 117 -10.13 -13.55 26.14
C SER A 117 -10.69 -14.72 25.33
N CYS A 118 -9.91 -15.79 25.29
CA CYS A 118 -10.35 -17.17 25.06
C CYS A 118 -10.76 -17.58 23.63
N THR A 119 -9.97 -18.53 23.09
CA THR A 119 -10.36 -19.72 22.30
C THR A 119 -11.28 -19.57 21.07
N GLY A 120 -10.74 -19.96 19.90
CA GLY A 120 -11.52 -20.59 18.83
C GLY A 120 -11.74 -19.76 17.56
N LYS A 121 -11.18 -20.25 16.44
CA LYS A 121 -11.61 -20.14 15.03
C LYS A 121 -12.33 -18.86 14.52
N LEU A 122 -11.69 -18.32 13.46
CA LEU A 122 -12.25 -17.93 12.14
C LEU A 122 -12.67 -16.47 11.92
N GLY A 123 -12.06 -15.85 10.90
CA GLY A 123 -12.52 -14.60 10.29
C GLY A 123 -11.47 -13.91 9.41
N MET A 124 -10.95 -14.59 8.38
CA MET A 124 -10.13 -14.01 7.32
C MET A 124 -11.00 -13.14 6.40
N LEU A 125 -10.66 -11.86 6.24
CA LEU A 125 -11.25 -11.00 5.21
C LEU A 125 -10.42 -11.10 3.94
N TYR A 126 -11.04 -11.67 2.90
CA TYR A 126 -10.50 -11.85 1.56
C TYR A 126 -10.78 -10.61 0.71
N GLY A 127 -9.72 -10.03 0.17
CA GLY A 127 -9.72 -9.05 -0.89
C GLY A 127 -8.33 -9.05 -1.50
N ASP A 128 -8.24 -9.02 -2.82
CA ASP A 128 -7.03 -9.25 -3.62
C ASP A 128 -5.84 -8.41 -3.14
N ILE A 129 -4.97 -9.02 -2.33
CA ILE A 129 -3.75 -8.38 -1.85
C ILE A 129 -2.72 -8.48 -2.96
N VAL A 130 -2.54 -7.38 -3.69
CA VAL A 130 -1.38 -7.21 -4.57
C VAL A 130 -0.17 -6.91 -3.70
N VAL A 131 0.64 -7.93 -3.41
CA VAL A 131 1.91 -7.74 -2.71
C VAL A 131 2.92 -7.20 -3.71
N GLN A 132 3.27 -5.94 -3.56
CA GLN A 132 4.37 -5.32 -4.31
C GLN A 132 5.69 -5.78 -3.70
N LEU A 133 6.33 -6.77 -4.32
CA LEU A 133 7.71 -7.15 -4.00
C LEU A 133 8.64 -6.07 -4.55
N ALA A 134 9.39 -5.42 -3.65
CA ALA A 134 10.46 -4.48 -3.96
C ALA A 134 11.73 -5.22 -4.38
#